data_AF-A0AAD4KRV8-F1
#
_entry.id   AF-A0AAD4KRV8-F1
#
_cell.length_a   1.000
_cell.length_b   1.000
_cell.length_c   1.000
_cell.angle_alpha   90.00
_cell.angle_beta   90.00
_cell.angle_gamma   90.00
#
_symmetry.space_group_name_H-M   'P 1'
#
loop_
_entity.id
_entity.type
_entity.pdbx_description
1 polymer ?
#
loop_
_entity_poly.entity_id
_entity_poly.type
_entity_poly.pdbx_seq_one_letter_code
_entity_poly.pdbx_strand_id
1 'polypeptide(L)'
;MVPLKNAWNNGASDWTASQREAYANDIMQPLLWAVTSSVNESKGDRGPDEWKPPSEGFYCTYAEAWVEVKSHYKLTVTADEKSALSDMLGTC
;
A
#
# COMPACT_ATOMS: atom_id res chain seq x y z
N MET A 1 1.59 -0.52 -3.47
CA MET A 1 1.45 0.94 -3.27
C MET A 1 0.46 1.25 -2.14
N VAL A 2 0.93 1.93 -1.10
CA VAL A 2 0.14 2.42 0.05
C VAL A 2 -0.27 3.89 -0.20
N PRO A 3 -1.57 4.20 -0.40
CA PRO A 3 -2.01 5.56 -0.73
C PRO A 3 -1.70 6.59 0.37
N LEU A 4 -1.52 7.86 -0.02
CA LEU A 4 -1.19 8.94 0.93
C LEU A 4 -2.20 9.05 2.08
N LYS A 5 -3.50 8.93 1.80
CA LYS A 5 -4.55 8.96 2.83
C LYS A 5 -4.48 7.73 3.75
N ASN A 6 -4.19 6.56 3.20
CA ASN A 6 -4.02 5.35 3.99
C ASN A 6 -2.79 5.47 4.91
N ALA A 7 -1.66 5.99 4.42
CA ALA A 7 -0.49 6.28 5.23
C ALA A 7 -0.81 7.32 6.32
N TRP A 8 -1.52 8.40 5.99
CA TRP A 8 -1.95 9.43 6.94
C TRP A 8 -2.74 8.84 8.11
N ASN A 9 -3.74 8.00 7.83
CA ASN A 9 -4.58 7.38 8.84
C ASN A 9 -3.83 6.34 9.71
N ASN A 10 -2.67 5.88 9.26
CA ASN A 10 -1.92 4.78 9.87
C ASN A 10 -0.53 5.21 10.35
N GLY A 11 -0.35 6.49 10.69
CA GLY A 11 0.85 7.01 11.37
C GLY A 11 1.54 8.20 10.70
N ALA A 12 1.30 8.45 9.41
CA ALA A 12 1.92 9.58 8.71
C ALA A 12 1.30 10.95 9.05
N SER A 13 0.21 10.99 9.82
CA SER A 13 -0.34 12.22 10.40
C SER A 13 0.67 12.96 11.28
N ASP A 14 1.51 12.20 11.99
CA ASP A 14 2.49 12.73 12.96
C ASP A 14 3.79 13.19 12.30
N TRP A 15 3.93 12.94 10.99
CA TRP A 15 5.10 13.33 10.24
C TRP A 15 5.12 14.84 9.97
N THR A 16 6.31 15.36 9.71
CA THR A 16 6.48 16.69 9.12
C THR A 16 6.02 16.70 7.66
N ALA A 17 5.81 17.89 7.09
CA ALA A 17 5.48 18.04 5.68
C ALA A 17 6.58 17.42 4.78
N SER A 18 7.85 17.66 5.09
CA SER A 18 8.98 17.14 4.33
C SER A 18 9.09 15.61 4.37
N GLN A 19 8.72 14.97 5.49
CA GLN A 19 8.66 13.51 5.56
C GLN A 19 7.55 12.93 4.68
N ARG A 20 6.37 13.57 4.65
CA ARG A 20 5.27 13.15 3.75
C ARG A 20 5.63 13.35 2.28
N GLU A 21 6.32 14.45 1.95
CA GLU A 21 6.81 14.70 0.60
C GLU A 21 7.86 13.67 0.18
N ALA A 22 8.81 13.32 1.06
CA ALA A 22 9.78 12.27 0.80
C ALA A 22 9.09 10.91 0.55
N TYR A 23 8.12 10.54 1.41
CA TYR A 23 7.32 9.33 1.22
C TYR A 23 6.57 9.32 -0.12
N ALA A 24 5.93 10.43 -0.50
CA ALA A 24 5.18 10.53 -1.75
C ALA A 24 6.05 10.34 -3.00
N ASN A 25 7.36 10.55 -2.89
CA ASN A 25 8.33 10.52 -3.99
C ASN A 25 9.37 9.40 -3.84
N ASP A 26 9.17 8.45 -2.94
CA ASP A 26 10.15 7.39 -2.69
C ASP A 26 10.16 6.34 -3.81
N ILE A 27 11.29 6.25 -4.51
CA ILE A 27 11.57 5.28 -5.57
C ILE A 27 12.44 4.11 -5.11
N MET A 28 12.90 4.11 -3.86
CA MET A 28 13.74 3.05 -3.29
C MET A 28 12.90 1.92 -2.68
N GLN A 29 11.68 2.22 -2.23
CA GLN A 29 10.70 1.23 -1.75
C GLN A 29 9.74 0.82 -2.88
N PRO A 30 9.08 -0.35 -2.80
CA PRO A 30 8.10 -0.80 -3.79
C PRO A 30 6.75 -0.05 -3.68
N LEU A 31 6.82 1.28 -3.56
CA LEU A 31 5.68 2.17 -3.35
C LEU A 31 5.07 2.64 -4.68
N LEU A 32 5.89 2.99 -5.68
CA LEU A 32 5.46 3.64 -6.92
C LEU A 32 5.54 2.70 -8.13
N TRP A 33 4.39 2.34 -8.71
CA TRP A 33 4.28 1.40 -9.83
C TRP A 33 3.62 2.04 -11.05
N ALA A 34 4.14 1.74 -12.24
CA ALA A 34 3.50 2.13 -13.50
C ALA A 34 2.32 1.20 -13.80
N VAL A 35 1.11 1.78 -13.90
CA VAL A 35 -0.14 1.06 -14.21
C VAL A 35 -0.99 1.90 -15.17
N THR A 36 -2.01 1.29 -15.76
CA THR A 36 -3.01 2.07 -16.53
C THR A 36 -3.81 2.99 -15.63
N SER A 37 -4.30 4.10 -16.17
CA SER A 37 -5.13 5.06 -15.43
C SER A 37 -6.36 4.41 -14.80
N SER A 38 -7.04 3.51 -15.54
CA SER A 38 -8.22 2.80 -15.06
C SER A 38 -7.95 1.92 -13.83
N VAL A 39 -6.79 1.26 -13.77
CA VAL A 39 -6.38 0.47 -12.60
C VAL A 39 -6.09 1.39 -11.41
N ASN A 40 -5.42 2.52 -11.65
CA ASN A 40 -5.12 3.49 -10.61
C ASN A 40 -6.40 4.16 -10.04
N GLU A 41 -7.35 4.53 -10.90
CA GLU A 41 -8.66 5.07 -10.51
C GLU A 41 -9.51 4.03 -9.78
N SER A 42 -9.52 2.79 -10.28
CA SER A 42 -10.18 1.66 -9.61
C SER A 42 -9.58 1.37 -8.24
N LYS A 43 -8.28 1.61 -8.02
CA LYS A 43 -7.69 1.52 -6.69
C LYS A 43 -8.07 2.71 -5.81
N GLY A 44 -7.79 3.93 -6.25
CA GLY A 44 -7.98 5.14 -5.44
C GLY A 44 -7.16 5.12 -4.14
N ASP A 45 -7.78 5.56 -3.04
CA ASP A 45 -7.20 5.58 -1.69
C ASP A 45 -7.44 4.28 -0.89
N ARG A 46 -8.07 3.27 -1.51
CA ARG A 46 -8.42 1.99 -0.90
C ARG A 46 -7.20 1.16 -0.48
N GLY A 47 -7.37 0.47 0.65
CA GLY A 47 -6.46 -0.56 1.17
C GLY A 47 -6.70 -1.94 0.53
N PRO A 48 -5.85 -2.93 0.84
CA PRO A 48 -5.98 -4.32 0.36
C PRO A 48 -7.30 -5.01 0.75
N ASP A 49 -7.96 -4.51 1.80
CA ASP A 49 -9.27 -4.94 2.29
C ASP A 49 -10.43 -4.49 1.40
N GLU A 50 -10.29 -3.36 0.70
CA GLU A 50 -11.33 -2.79 -0.15
C GLU A 50 -11.03 -2.95 -1.66
N TRP A 51 -9.76 -3.20 -2.01
CA TRP A 51 -9.33 -3.35 -3.40
C TRP A 51 -8.14 -4.30 -3.52
N LYS A 52 -8.16 -5.15 -4.55
CA LYS A 52 -7.06 -6.03 -4.94
C LYS A 52 -6.72 -5.82 -6.42
N PRO A 53 -5.47 -6.09 -6.85
CA PRO A 53 -5.12 -6.07 -8.27
C PRO A 53 -6.10 -6.91 -9.13
N PRO A 54 -6.35 -6.55 -10.40
CA PRO A 54 -7.19 -7.38 -11.27
C PRO A 54 -6.58 -8.75 -11.60
N SER A 55 -5.25 -8.87 -11.51
CA SER A 55 -4.52 -10.12 -11.73
C SER A 55 -4.27 -10.82 -10.40
N GLU A 56 -4.89 -11.98 -10.20
CA GLU A 56 -4.68 -12.81 -9.00
C GLU A 56 -3.23 -13.27 -8.86
N GLY A 57 -2.54 -13.55 -9.98
CA GLY A 57 -1.12 -13.90 -9.98
C GLY A 57 -0.19 -12.81 -9.44
N PHE A 58 -0.71 -11.60 -9.19
CA PHE A 58 0.03 -10.48 -8.62
C PHE A 58 -0.27 -10.23 -7.14
N TYR A 59 -1.08 -11.09 -6.50
CA TYR A 59 -1.52 -10.89 -5.12
C TYR A 59 -0.37 -11.02 -4.12
N CYS A 60 0.41 -12.10 -4.22
CA CYS A 60 1.60 -12.31 -3.40
C CYS A 60 2.54 -11.08 -3.46
N THR A 61 2.94 -10.67 -4.67
CA THR A 61 3.84 -9.51 -4.88
C THR A 61 3.26 -8.20 -4.33
N TYR A 62 1.95 -7.96 -4.53
CA TYR A 62 1.30 -6.77 -3.98
C TYR A 62 1.28 -6.75 -2.45
N ALA A 63 0.99 -7.89 -1.83
CA ALA A 63 0.93 -8.01 -0.37
C ALA A 63 2.32 -7.87 0.26
N GLU A 64 3.35 -8.50 -0.30
CA GLU A 64 4.74 -8.34 0.12
C GLU A 64 5.17 -6.87 0.06
N ALA A 65 4.90 -6.19 -1.07
CA ALA A 65 5.23 -4.77 -1.22
C ALA A 65 4.49 -3.87 -0.23
N TRP A 66 3.22 -4.17 0.08
CA TRP A 66 2.45 -3.43 1.09
C TRP A 66 3.06 -3.57 2.48
N VAL A 67 3.41 -4.80 2.87
CA VAL A 67 4.04 -5.09 4.16
C VAL A 67 5.41 -4.43 4.26
N GLU A 68 6.23 -4.50 3.21
CA GLU A 68 7.56 -3.88 3.15
C GLU A 68 7.46 -2.37 3.36
N VAL A 69 6.60 -1.67 2.60
CA VAL A 69 6.40 -0.23 2.74
C VAL A 69 5.93 0.14 4.15
N LYS A 70 4.89 -0.55 4.66
CA LYS A 70 4.36 -0.26 6.00
C LYS A 70 5.43 -0.48 7.08
N SER A 71 6.20 -1.55 6.97
CA SER A 71 7.31 -1.88 7.88
C SER A 71 8.42 -0.82 7.84
N HIS A 72 8.91 -0.48 6.65
CA HIS A 72 9.97 0.51 6.44
C HIS A 72 9.60 1.87 7.06
N TYR A 73 8.38 2.32 6.78
CA TYR A 73 7.88 3.61 7.24
C TYR A 73 7.27 3.60 8.65
N LYS A 74 7.28 2.46 9.34
CA LYS A 74 6.69 2.28 10.68
C LYS A 74 5.21 2.69 10.73
N LEU A 75 4.47 2.37 9.68
CA LEU A 75 3.03 2.59 9.59
C LEU A 75 2.28 1.36 10.11
N THR A 76 1.09 1.58 10.64
CA THR A 76 0.22 0.49 11.13
C THR A 76 -0.58 -0.16 10.00
N VAL A 77 -1.02 -1.39 10.26
CA VAL A 77 -1.94 -2.15 9.42
C VAL A 77 -3.22 -2.39 10.23
N THR A 78 -4.39 -2.15 9.64
CA THR A 78 -5.68 -2.41 10.31
C THR A 78 -5.95 -3.91 10.39
N ALA A 79 -6.93 -4.33 11.19
CA ALA A 79 -7.32 -5.74 11.27
C ALA A 79 -7.82 -6.27 9.91
N ASP A 80 -8.60 -5.46 9.19
CA ASP A 80 -9.16 -5.82 7.88
C ASP A 80 -8.06 -5.90 6.82
N GLU A 81 -7.14 -4.92 6.79
CA GLU A 81 -5.97 -4.95 5.92
C GLU A 81 -5.13 -6.20 6.20
N LYS A 82 -4.91 -6.55 7.48
CA LYS A 82 -4.13 -7.73 7.86
C LYS A 82 -4.79 -9.02 7.38
N SER A 83 -6.11 -9.14 7.48
CA SER A 83 -6.84 -10.30 6.95
C SER A 83 -6.64 -10.41 5.44
N ALA A 84 -6.89 -9.33 4.70
CA ALA A 84 -6.76 -9.32 3.25
C ALA A 84 -5.33 -9.60 2.77
N LEU A 85 -4.33 -9.04 3.45
CA LEU A 85 -2.91 -9.32 3.18
C LEU A 85 -2.57 -10.79 3.45
N SER A 86 -3.10 -11.38 4.52
CA SER A 86 -2.87 -12.79 4.84
C SER A 86 -3.44 -13.71 3.76
N ASP A 87 -4.66 -13.41 3.27
CA ASP A 87 -5.26 -14.15 2.16
C ASP A 87 -4.43 -14.04 0.88
N MET A 88 -3.94 -12.84 0.56
CA MET A 88 -3.12 -12.59 -0.63
C MET A 88 -1.74 -13.26 -0.52
N LEU A 89 -1.12 -13.27 0.67
CA LEU A 89 0.13 -13.99 0.93
C LEU A 89 -0.05 -15.52 0.87
N GLY A 90 -1.27 -16.03 1.08
CA GLY A 90 -1.59 -17.44 0.86
C GLY A 90 -1.62 -17.87 -0.62
N THR A 91 -1.45 -16.93 -1.56
CA THR A 91 -1.28 -17.21 -3.00
C THR A 91 0.17 -17.34 -3.43
N CYS A 92 1.11 -17.12 -2.51
CA CYS A 92 2.48 -17.58 -2.61
C CYS A 92 2.51 -19.11 -2.36
#